data_AF-A0A2V9BPX5-F1
#
_entry.id   AF-A0A2V9BPX5-F1
#
_cell.length_a   1.000
_cell.length_b   1.000
_cell.length_c   1.000
_cell.angle_alpha   90.00
_cell.angle_beta   90.00
_cell.angle_gamma   90.00
#
_symmetry.space_group_name_H-M   'P 1'
#
loop_
_entity.id
_entity.type
_entity.pdbx_description
1 polymer ?
#
loop_
_entity_poly.entity_id
_entity_poly.type
_entity_poly.pdbx_seq_one_letter_code
_entity_poly.pdbx_strand_id
1 'polypeptide(L)' 'MTNPEKVYDFLKKNIRNGFCDDCLEKRVGVNRHEVNTIASTLALFPKEFTRVSATCPQQCSSRDKLVTQAI' A
#
# COMPACT_ATOMS: atom_id res chain seq x y z
N MET A 1 -16.53 -2.50 7.28
CA MET A 1 -15.06 -2.52 7.14
C MET A 1 -14.56 -1.10 7.14
N THR A 2 -13.70 -0.76 8.10
CA THR A 2 -13.06 0.55 8.22
C THR A 2 -12.04 0.75 7.10
N ASN A 3 -11.63 1.99 6.84
CA ASN A 3 -10.62 2.26 5.81
C ASN A 3 -9.25 1.60 6.12
N PRO A 4 -8.75 1.58 7.37
CA PRO A 4 -7.57 0.79 7.74
C PRO A 4 -7.73 -0.70 7.44
N GLU A 5 -8.87 -1.31 7.80
CA GLU A 5 -9.16 -2.73 7.51
C GLU A 5 -9.15 -3.00 6.00
N LYS A 6 -9.74 -2.10 5.19
CA LYS A 6 -9.74 -2.25 3.72
C LYS A 6 -8.33 -2.31 3.15
N VAL A 7 -7.44 -1.42 3.58
CA VAL A 7 -6.06 -1.38 3.11
C VAL A 7 -5.30 -2.62 3.59
N TYR A 8 -5.44 -2.98 4.87
CA TYR A 8 -4.82 -4.16 5.48
C TYR A 8 -5.23 -5.45 4.75
N ASP A 9 -6.53 -5.70 4.62
CA ASP A 9 -7.07 -6.89 3.98
C ASP A 9 -6.66 -6.99 2.51
N PHE A 10 -6.66 -5.86 1.80
CA PHE A 10 -6.22 -5.84 0.40
C PHE A 10 -4.74 -6.25 0.27
N LEU A 11 -3.87 -5.68 1.11
CA LEU A 11 -2.44 -6.02 1.10
C LEU A 11 -2.22 -7.49 1.49
N LYS A 12 -2.90 -8.00 2.53
CA LYS A 12 -2.80 -9.40 2.97
C LYS A 12 -3.40 -10.40 1.97
N LYS A 13 -4.40 -10.01 1.16
CA LYS A 13 -4.90 -10.82 0.04
C LYS A 13 -3.94 -10.83 -1.16
N ASN A 14 -3.02 -9.87 -1.24
CA ASN A 14 -2.05 -9.71 -2.32
C ASN A 14 -0.61 -9.75 -1.79
N ILE A 15 -0.31 -10.73 -0.93
CA ILE A 15 1.04 -10.96 -0.39
C ILE A 15 2.07 -11.00 -1.51
N ARG A 16 3.25 -10.44 -1.25
CA ARG A 16 4.38 -10.29 -2.19
C ARG A 16 4.15 -9.35 -3.38
N ASN A 17 2.97 -8.76 -3.53
CA ASN A 17 2.73 -7.71 -4.51
C ASN A 17 2.86 -6.33 -3.86
N GLY A 18 3.64 -5.45 -4.48
CA GLY A 18 3.79 -4.06 -4.06
C GLY A 18 2.77 -3.14 -4.73
N PHE A 19 2.17 -2.24 -3.95
CA PHE A 19 1.22 -1.23 -4.41
C PHE A 19 1.61 0.16 -3.90
N CYS A 20 1.64 1.14 -4.80
CA CYS A 20 1.78 2.54 -4.37
C CYS A 20 0.46 3.12 -3.83
N ASP A 21 0.56 4.25 -3.13
CA ASP A 21 -0.61 4.91 -2.54
C ASP A 21 -1.75 5.17 -3.55
N ASP A 22 -1.42 5.57 -4.79
CA ASP A 22 -2.42 5.81 -5.84
C ASP A 22 -3.09 4.50 -6.31
N CYS A 23 -2.35 3.40 -6.32
CA CYS A 23 -2.90 2.10 -6.67
C CYS A 23 -3.85 1.60 -5.58
N LEU A 24 -3.45 1.77 -4.32
CA LEU A 24 -4.29 1.43 -3.18
C LEU A 24 -5.56 2.26 -3.19
N GLU A 25 -5.48 3.59 -3.38
CA GLU A 25 -6.66 4.45 -3.49
C GLU A 25 -7.66 3.93 -4.52
N LYS A 26 -7.21 3.64 -5.75
CA LYS A 26 -8.06 3.13 -6.82
C LYS A 26 -8.66 1.75 -6.54
N ARG A 27 -7.91 0.88 -5.87
CA ARG A 27 -8.31 -0.52 -5.63
C ARG A 27 -9.20 -0.69 -4.41
N VAL A 28 -8.94 0.06 -3.34
CA VAL A 28 -9.66 -0.05 -2.07
C VAL A 28 -10.71 1.05 -1.86
N GLY A 29 -10.68 2.10 -2.67
CA GLY A 29 -11.61 3.23 -2.57
C GLY A 29 -11.39 4.07 -1.30
N VAL A 30 -10.15 4.16 -0.83
CA VAL A 30 -9.73 4.96 0.33
C VAL A 30 -8.91 6.13 -0.18
N ASN A 31 -9.14 7.33 0.33
CA ASN A 31 -8.43 8.53 -0.12
C ASN A 31 -6.90 8.36 0.01
N ARG A 32 -6.14 8.80 -1.00
CA ARG A 32 -4.68 8.67 -1.03
C ARG A 32 -3.97 9.21 0.23
N HIS A 33 -4.42 10.33 0.81
CA HIS A 33 -3.81 10.88 2.03
C HIS A 33 -4.02 9.94 3.22
N GLU A 34 -5.20 9.34 3.32
CA GLU A 34 -5.51 8.37 4.36
C GLU A 34 -4.74 7.06 4.15
N VAL A 35 -4.64 6.60 2.90
CA VAL A 35 -3.78 5.46 2.51
C VAL A 35 -2.34 5.70 2.93
N ASN A 36 -1.79 6.89 2.69
CA ASN A 36 -0.43 7.22 3.06
C ASN A 36 -0.20 7.08 4.57
N THR A 37 -1.12 7.62 5.38
CA THR A 37 -1.08 7.48 6.85
C THR A 37 -1.20 6.02 7.28
N ILE A 38 -2.20 5.29 6.77
CA ILE A 38 -2.44 3.88 7.11
C ILE A 38 -1.22 3.03 6.74
N ALA A 39 -0.74 3.13 5.50
CA ALA A 39 0.37 2.34 4.99
C ALA A 39 1.69 2.66 5.70
N SER A 40 1.89 3.91 6.14
CA SER A 40 3.02 4.28 6.99
C SER A 40 2.93 3.65 8.38
N THR A 41 1.73 3.59 8.97
CA THR A 41 1.49 2.88 10.24
C THR A 41 1.70 1.38 10.10
N LEU A 42 1.24 0.76 9.01
CA LEU A 42 1.47 -0.67 8.74
C LEU A 42 2.96 -0.99 8.60
N ALA A 43 3.74 -0.09 8.03
CA ALA A 43 5.19 -0.25 7.90
C ALA A 43 5.95 -0.26 9.24
N LEU A 44 5.30 0.11 10.36
CA LEU A 44 5.86 -0.07 11.71
C LEU A 44 5.92 -1.55 12.13
N PHE A 45 5.29 -2.45 11.39
CA PHE A 45 5.33 -3.90 11.58
C PHE A 45 6.19 -4.55 10.48
N PRO A 46 7.53 -4.42 10.53
CA PRO A 46 8.43 -4.81 9.43
C PRO A 46 8.48 -6.32 9.16
N LYS A 47 7.94 -7.15 10.05
CA LYS A 47 7.78 -8.59 9.83
C LYS A 47 6.56 -8.93 8.97
N GLU A 48 5.65 -7.99 8.79
CA GLU A 48 4.38 -8.19 8.07
C GLU A 48 4.25 -7.29 6.85
N PHE A 49 4.83 -6.09 6.90
CA PHE A 49 4.73 -5.11 5.84
C PHE A 49 6.06 -4.45 5.58
N THR A 50 6.32 -4.15 4.31
CA THR A 50 7.40 -3.26 3.89
C THR A 50 6.82 -2.04 3.19
N ARG A 51 7.48 -0.89 3.36
CA ARG A 51 7.19 0.34 2.61
C ARG A 51 8.49 0.98 2.17
N VAL A 52 8.66 1.12 0.87
CA VAL A 52 9.92 1.60 0.26
C VAL A 52 9.64 2.57 -0.88
N SER A 53 10.60 3.44 -1.19
CA SER A 53 10.57 4.24 -2.42
C SER A 53 11.02 3.39 -3.59
N ALA A 54 10.16 3.16 -4.57
CA ALA A 54 10.45 2.38 -5.77
C ALA A 54 9.50 2.77 -6.92
N THR A 55 9.85 2.40 -8.15
CA THR A 55 8.90 2.43 -9.26
C THR A 55 7.76 1.46 -8.97
N CYS A 56 6.50 1.91 -9.16
CA CYS A 56 5.34 1.10 -8.81
C CYS A 56 5.29 -0.20 -9.64
N PRO A 57 5.27 -1.40 -9.01
CA PRO A 57 5.22 -2.67 -9.73
C PRO A 57 3.99 -2.85 -10.62
N GLN A 58 2.91 -2.13 -10.28
CA GLN A 58 1.66 -2.11 -11.06
C GLN A 58 1.75 -1.20 -12.30
N GLN A 59 2.94 -0.65 -12.61
CA GLN A 59 3.23 0.18 -13.78
C GLN A 59 2.31 1.41 -13.91
N CYS A 60 1.73 1.89 -12.82
CA CYS A 60 0.85 3.07 -12.84
C CYS A 60 1.58 4.38 -13.15
N SER A 61 2.91 4.39 -13.07
CA SER A 61 3.79 5.51 -13.34
C SER A 61 5.23 5.03 -13.45
N SER A 62 6.04 5.73 -14.24
CA SER A 62 7.49 5.53 -14.35
C SER A 62 8.30 6.30 -13.31
N ARG A 63 7.65 7.04 -12.40
CA ARG A 63 8.31 7.77 -11.31
C ARG A 63 8.36 6.93 -10.04
N ASP A 64 9.34 7.23 -9.20
CA ASP A 64 9.41 6.66 -7.85
C ASP A 64 8.20 7.07 -7.01
N LYS A 65 7.68 6.10 -6.28
CA LYS A 65 6.54 6.24 -5.37
C LYS A 65 6.81 5.45 -4.10
N LEU A 66 6.08 5.80 -3.04
CA LEU A 66 6.02 4.95 -1.84
C LEU A 66 5.17 3.73 -2.16
N VAL A 67 5.80 2.56 -2.14
CA VAL A 67 5.19 1.26 -2.42
C VAL A 67 5.11 0.47 -1.12
N THR A 68 3.91 -0.01 -0.79
CA THR A 68 3.67 -0.89 0.36
C THR A 68 3.33 -2.30 -0.11
N GLN A 69 3.88 -3.28 0.61
CA GLN A 69 3.75 -4.70 0.33
C GLN A 69 3.55 -5.46 1.64
N ALA A 70 2.72 -6.51 1.62
CA ALA A 70 2.67 -7.51 2.68
C ALA A 70 3.70 -8.63 2.42
N ILE A 71 4.39 -9.07 3.47
CA ILE A 71 5.41 -10.13 3.44
C ILE A 71 4.78 -11.50 3.68
#